data_AF-A0A6M0LC89-F1
#
_entry.id   AF-A0A6M0LC89-F1
#
_cell.length_a   1.000
_cell.length_b   1.000
_cell.length_c   1.000
_cell.angle_alpha   90.00
_cell.angle_beta   90.00
_cell.angle_gamma   90.00
#
_symmetry.space_group_name_H-M   'P 1'
#
loop_
_entity.id
_entity.type
_entity.pdbx_description
1 polymer ?
#
loop_
_entity_poly.entity_id
_entity_poly.type
_entity_poly.pdbx_seq_one_letter_code
_entity_poly.pdbx_strand_id
1 'polypeptide(L)'
;MWKKINFNKQNIKAETANSVLIQIPNNSDSEFAGWMFWHPAKLVRVAGGQGYWVSFSYTNEWEFKIFKGKGQYHIEETLTAENIEEIFGTGNDSIETYVVKDNESFLEISEPEEIRTEVIIHDDLKR
;
A
#
# COMPACT_ATOMS: atom_id res chain seq x y z
N MET A 1 2.10 17.43 -13.85
CA MET A 1 2.90 16.24 -13.52
C MET A 1 1.98 15.20 -12.88
N TRP A 2 2.12 13.92 -13.21
CA TRP A 2 1.32 12.86 -12.58
C TRP A 2 1.96 12.41 -11.27
N LYS A 3 1.14 12.19 -10.25
CA LYS A 3 1.52 11.68 -8.94
C LYS A 3 0.70 10.44 -8.60
N LYS A 4 1.15 9.67 -7.61
CA LYS A 4 0.47 8.46 -7.12
C LYS A 4 0.49 8.44 -5.59
N ILE A 5 -0.60 7.97 -5.01
CA ILE A 5 -0.70 7.68 -3.56
C ILE A 5 -1.00 6.20 -3.39
N ASN A 6 -0.24 5.53 -2.51
CA ASN A 6 -0.48 4.14 -2.15
C ASN A 6 -1.38 4.07 -0.91
N PHE A 7 -2.24 3.06 -0.88
CA PHE A 7 -3.17 2.83 0.21
C PHE A 7 -3.55 1.34 0.29
N ASN A 8 -4.14 0.95 1.41
CA ASN A 8 -4.54 -0.42 1.65
C ASN A 8 -5.81 -0.76 0.84
N LYS A 9 -5.87 -1.94 0.22
CA LYS A 9 -7.06 -2.42 -0.50
C LYS A 9 -8.33 -2.41 0.34
N GLN A 10 -8.27 -2.58 1.65
CA GLN A 10 -9.42 -2.55 2.58
C GLN A 10 -10.15 -1.20 2.63
N ASN A 11 -9.48 -0.13 2.20
CA ASN A 11 -10.07 1.19 2.07
C ASN A 11 -10.98 1.29 0.85
N ILE A 12 -10.92 0.37 -0.12
CA ILE A 12 -11.89 0.29 -1.22
C ILE A 12 -13.22 -0.22 -0.67
N LYS A 13 -14.29 0.58 -0.80
CA LYS A 13 -15.63 0.23 -0.31
C LYS A 13 -16.56 -0.29 -1.40
N ALA A 14 -16.36 0.17 -2.62
CA ALA A 14 -17.12 -0.27 -3.78
C ALA A 14 -16.29 -0.10 -5.04
N GLU A 15 -16.50 -1.01 -5.98
CA GLU A 15 -15.92 -0.93 -7.32
C GLU A 15 -17.08 -0.94 -8.32
N THR A 16 -17.02 -0.03 -9.27
CA THR A 16 -17.90 0.01 -10.43
C THR A 16 -17.05 -0.12 -11.70
N ALA A 17 -17.69 -0.30 -12.85
CA ALA A 17 -16.96 -0.41 -14.12
C ALA A 17 -16.08 0.82 -14.42
N ASN A 18 -16.45 2.00 -13.92
CA ASN A 18 -15.78 3.27 -14.25
C ASN A 18 -15.07 3.93 -13.07
N SER A 19 -15.48 3.63 -11.83
CA SER A 19 -15.03 4.34 -10.63
C SER A 19 -14.88 3.41 -9.43
N VAL A 20 -13.96 3.76 -8.54
CA VAL A 20 -13.69 3.07 -7.28
C VAL A 20 -13.99 4.04 -6.14
N LEU A 21 -14.73 3.57 -5.14
CA LEU A 21 -15.01 4.31 -3.92
C LEU A 21 -13.91 4.01 -2.90
N ILE A 22 -13.13 5.03 -2.57
CA ILE A 22 -11.99 4.94 -1.67
C ILE A 22 -12.34 5.65 -0.38
N GLN A 23 -12.14 4.99 0.76
CA GLN A 23 -12.29 5.56 2.09
C GLN A 23 -10.93 6.10 2.59
N ILE A 24 -10.94 7.30 3.13
CA ILE A 24 -9.82 7.89 3.86
C ILE A 24 -9.55 7.04 5.11
N PRO A 25 -8.29 6.60 5.35
CA PRO A 25 -7.94 5.79 6.50
C PRO A 25 -8.44 6.38 7.83
N ASN A 26 -8.89 5.55 8.77
CA ASN A 26 -9.38 6.03 10.06
C ASN A 26 -8.26 6.41 11.04
N ASN A 27 -7.01 6.06 10.71
CA ASN A 27 -5.83 6.32 11.53
C ASN A 27 -5.08 7.59 11.11
N SER A 28 -5.54 8.31 10.09
CA SER A 28 -5.03 9.65 9.83
C SER A 28 -5.53 10.57 10.95
N ASP A 29 -4.65 11.37 11.56
CA ASP A 29 -4.98 12.47 12.49
C ASP A 29 -5.75 13.62 11.80
N SER A 30 -6.52 13.28 10.77
CA SER A 30 -7.27 14.13 9.87
C SER A 30 -8.73 14.12 10.27
N GLU A 31 -9.36 15.29 10.25
CA GLU A 31 -10.81 15.47 10.42
C GLU A 31 -11.63 14.71 9.34
N PHE A 32 -10.96 14.31 8.27
CA PHE A 32 -11.53 13.55 7.15
C PHE A 32 -11.45 12.03 7.34
N ALA A 33 -11.05 11.55 8.52
CA ALA A 33 -11.09 10.13 8.86
C ALA A 33 -12.47 9.50 8.57
N GLY A 34 -12.45 8.44 7.76
CA GLY A 34 -13.63 7.69 7.36
C GLY A 34 -14.51 8.33 6.29
N TRP A 35 -14.17 9.52 5.80
CA TRP A 35 -14.77 10.10 4.59
C TRP A 35 -14.38 9.28 3.37
N MET A 36 -15.11 9.45 2.28
CA MET A 36 -14.93 8.68 1.07
C MET A 36 -14.95 9.56 -0.16
N PHE A 37 -14.33 9.11 -1.24
CA PHE A 37 -14.42 9.78 -2.53
C PHE A 37 -14.41 8.78 -3.68
N TRP A 38 -14.99 9.19 -4.79
CA TRP A 38 -14.93 8.43 -6.03
C TRP A 38 -13.68 8.81 -6.83
N HIS A 39 -12.99 7.79 -7.34
CA HIS A 39 -11.85 7.99 -8.22
C HIS A 39 -11.99 7.11 -9.47
N PRO A 40 -11.56 7.55 -10.67
CA PRO A 40 -11.68 6.75 -11.88
C PRO A 40 -10.94 5.41 -11.79
N ALA A 41 -11.62 4.31 -12.08
CA ALA A 41 -11.06 2.96 -11.99
C ALA A 41 -9.82 2.76 -12.88
N LYS A 42 -9.74 3.49 -14.00
CA LYS A 42 -8.57 3.48 -14.90
C LYS A 42 -7.30 4.01 -14.23
N LEU A 43 -7.43 4.83 -13.20
CA LEU A 43 -6.33 5.47 -12.49
C LEU A 43 -6.01 4.75 -11.17
N VAL A 44 -6.77 3.72 -10.82
CA VAL A 44 -6.52 2.85 -9.67
C VAL A 44 -5.82 1.57 -10.14
N ARG A 45 -4.70 1.23 -9.50
CA ARG A 45 -3.82 0.11 -9.90
C ARG A 45 -3.29 -0.62 -8.67
N VAL A 46 -3.14 -1.94 -8.79
CA VAL A 46 -2.41 -2.73 -7.78
C VAL A 46 -0.96 -2.28 -7.77
N ALA A 47 -0.43 -1.95 -6.59
CA ALA A 47 0.90 -1.41 -6.40
C ALA A 47 1.92 -2.49 -5.97
N GLY A 48 1.51 -3.52 -5.21
CA GLY A 48 2.41 -4.58 -4.74
C GLY A 48 1.85 -5.37 -3.56
N GLY A 49 2.69 -6.20 -2.91
CA GLY A 49 2.33 -6.96 -1.71
C GLY A 49 1.20 -7.95 -1.95
N GLN A 50 1.30 -8.75 -3.02
CA GLN A 50 0.29 -9.76 -3.39
C GLN A 50 -1.14 -9.19 -3.56
N GLY A 51 -1.26 -7.92 -3.96
CA GLY A 51 -2.55 -7.25 -4.14
C GLY A 51 -3.11 -6.58 -2.90
N TYR A 52 -2.35 -6.53 -1.81
CA TYR A 52 -2.71 -5.81 -0.58
C TYR A 52 -2.61 -4.30 -0.74
N TRP A 53 -1.62 -3.84 -1.53
CA TRP A 53 -1.39 -2.43 -1.79
C TRP A 53 -1.99 -2.02 -3.13
N VAL A 54 -2.73 -0.92 -3.11
CA VAL A 54 -3.33 -0.29 -4.27
C VAL A 54 -2.85 1.15 -4.33
N SER A 55 -2.79 1.72 -5.51
CA SER A 55 -2.47 3.13 -5.73
C SER A 55 -3.53 3.79 -6.60
N PHE A 56 -3.72 5.09 -6.40
CA PHE A 56 -4.48 5.92 -7.33
C PHE A 56 -3.59 7.05 -7.86
N SER A 57 -3.76 7.41 -9.13
CA SER A 57 -2.96 8.43 -9.82
C SER A 57 -3.76 9.70 -10.07
N TYR A 58 -3.14 10.86 -9.92
CA TYR A 58 -3.79 12.17 -10.07
C TYR A 58 -2.79 13.24 -10.54
N THR A 59 -3.31 14.42 -10.85
CA THR A 59 -2.51 15.61 -11.21
C THR A 59 -2.66 16.68 -10.14
N ASN A 60 -1.75 17.65 -10.09
CA ASN A 60 -1.82 18.74 -9.10
C ASN A 60 -3.10 19.58 -9.21
N GLU A 61 -3.70 19.64 -10.40
CA GLU A 61 -4.95 20.36 -10.66
C GLU A 61 -6.20 19.53 -10.32
N TRP A 62 -6.02 18.31 -9.82
CA TRP A 62 -7.14 17.43 -9.51
C TRP A 62 -7.83 17.87 -8.23
N GLU A 63 -9.15 18.02 -8.30
CA GLU A 63 -10.01 18.29 -7.16
C GLU A 63 -10.73 17.02 -6.71
N PHE A 64 -10.66 16.73 -5.42
CA PHE A 64 -11.24 15.54 -4.81
C PHE A 64 -12.52 15.90 -4.09
N LYS A 65 -13.65 15.45 -4.64
CA LYS A 65 -14.95 15.56 -3.97
C LYS A 65 -15.09 14.43 -2.97
N ILE A 66 -14.90 14.77 -1.71
CA ILE A 66 -15.02 13.86 -0.57
C ILE A 66 -16.41 14.00 0.04
N PHE A 67 -16.91 12.92 0.64
CA PHE A 67 -18.19 12.93 1.33
C PHE A 67 -18.21 11.98 2.52
N LYS A 68 -19.08 12.30 3.49
CA LYS A 68 -19.37 11.44 4.65
C LYS A 68 -20.86 11.42 4.92
N GLY A 69 -21.41 10.21 5.07
CA GLY A 69 -22.82 10.00 5.37
C GLY A 69 -23.42 8.80 4.64
N LYS A 70 -24.72 8.58 4.81
CA LYS A 70 -25.47 7.50 4.17
C LYS A 70 -26.71 8.07 3.48
N GLY A 71 -26.88 7.77 2.20
CA GLY A 71 -28.06 8.17 1.43
C GLY A 71 -28.16 9.68 1.23
N GLN A 72 -29.35 10.24 1.47
CA GLN A 72 -29.64 11.67 1.25
C GLN A 72 -28.96 12.62 2.25
N TYR A 73 -28.43 12.09 3.35
CA TYR A 73 -27.70 12.86 4.35
C TYR A 73 -26.22 12.55 4.21
N HIS A 74 -25.56 13.25 3.27
CA HIS A 74 -24.12 13.27 3.16
C HIS A 74 -23.64 14.72 3.13
N ILE A 75 -22.53 14.96 3.81
CA ILE A 75 -21.80 16.22 3.75
C ILE A 75 -20.77 16.04 2.65
N GLU A 76 -20.65 17.01 1.75
CA GLU A 76 -19.64 17.03 0.70
C GLU A 76 -18.64 18.15 0.94
N GLU A 77 -17.39 17.88 0.61
CA GLU A 77 -16.31 18.86 0.63
C GLU A 77 -15.39 18.63 -0.57
N THR A 78 -14.71 19.68 -1.02
CA THR A 78 -13.74 19.59 -2.11
C THR A 78 -12.35 19.84 -1.56
N LEU A 79 -11.49 18.84 -1.71
CA LEU A 79 -10.09 18.92 -1.32
C LEU A 79 -9.20 19.08 -2.54
N THR A 80 -8.12 19.84 -2.34
CA THR A 80 -7.05 19.94 -3.35
C THR A 80 -6.14 18.72 -3.30
N ALA A 81 -5.33 18.54 -4.35
CA ALA A 81 -4.29 17.53 -4.39
C ALA A 81 -3.33 17.60 -3.18
N GLU A 82 -3.00 18.80 -2.72
CA GLU A 82 -2.11 19.01 -1.56
C GLU A 82 -2.75 18.50 -0.26
N ASN A 83 -4.05 18.76 -0.05
CA ASN A 83 -4.73 18.27 1.15
C ASN A 83 -4.85 16.74 1.17
N ILE A 84 -5.12 16.12 0.02
CA ILE A 84 -5.14 14.65 -0.09
C ILE A 84 -3.76 14.05 0.15
N GLU A 85 -2.70 14.69 -0.34
CA GLU A 85 -1.32 14.29 -0.06
C GLU A 85 -1.01 14.33 1.43
N GLU A 86 -1.44 15.37 2.15
CA GLU A 86 -1.25 15.46 3.59
C GLU A 86 -2.00 14.35 4.34
N ILE A 87 -3.27 14.11 3.97
CA ILE A 87 -4.14 13.12 4.62
C ILE A 87 -3.61 11.68 4.43
N PHE A 88 -3.10 11.36 3.24
CA PHE A 88 -2.55 10.02 2.95
C PHE A 88 -1.05 9.92 3.25
N GLY A 89 -0.32 11.04 3.29
CA GLY A 89 1.13 11.15 3.41
C GLY A 89 1.66 10.71 4.77
N THR A 90 0.88 10.85 5.84
CA THR A 90 1.22 10.30 7.16
C THR A 90 1.35 8.76 7.15
N GLY A 91 0.85 8.07 6.12
CA GLY A 91 0.96 6.62 5.95
C GLY A 91 1.93 6.12 4.87
N ASN A 92 2.53 6.99 4.05
CA ASN A 92 3.13 6.57 2.78
C ASN A 92 4.60 6.11 2.89
N ASP A 93 5.39 6.68 3.82
CA ASP A 93 6.82 6.32 4.00
C ASP A 93 7.03 4.84 4.32
N SER A 94 6.13 4.26 5.13
CA SER A 94 6.18 2.84 5.45
C SER A 94 5.78 1.99 4.24
N ILE A 95 4.78 2.42 3.48
CA ILE A 95 4.20 1.65 2.36
C ILE A 95 5.15 1.58 1.18
N GLU A 96 5.78 2.70 0.81
CA GLU A 96 6.77 2.69 -0.27
C GLU A 96 7.92 1.72 0.03
N THR A 97 8.36 1.64 1.28
CA THR A 97 9.39 0.68 1.70
C THR A 97 8.97 -0.78 1.45
N TYR A 98 7.71 -1.15 1.73
CA TYR A 98 7.21 -2.51 1.47
C TYR A 98 6.97 -2.78 -0.02
N VAL A 99 6.45 -1.80 -0.76
CA VAL A 99 6.19 -1.94 -2.21
C VAL A 99 7.49 -2.01 -3.01
N VAL A 100 8.52 -1.27 -2.62
CA VAL A 100 9.84 -1.28 -3.28
C VAL A 100 10.60 -2.57 -2.95
N LYS A 101 10.59 -3.02 -1.69
CA LYS A 101 11.26 -4.27 -1.28
C LYS A 101 10.75 -5.52 -2.02
N ASP A 102 9.45 -5.58 -2.33
CA ASP A 102 8.87 -6.73 -3.06
C ASP A 102 9.43 -6.87 -4.50
N ASN A 103 10.03 -5.80 -5.04
CA ASN A 103 10.65 -5.80 -6.37
C ASN A 103 12.16 -6.05 -6.36
N GLU A 104 12.79 -6.13 -5.18
CA GLU A 104 14.22 -6.35 -5.06
C GLU A 104 14.48 -7.81 -4.64
N SER A 105 15.06 -8.59 -5.54
CA SER A 105 15.55 -9.94 -5.24
C SER A 105 17.07 -9.89 -5.02
N PHE A 106 17.54 -10.46 -3.92
CA PHE A 106 18.96 -10.63 -3.64
C PHE A 106 19.33 -12.12 -3.64
N LEU A 107 20.54 -12.43 -4.09
CA LEU A 107 21.14 -13.76 -4.01
C LEU A 107 22.32 -13.68 -3.04
N GLU A 108 22.16 -14.27 -1.86
CA GLU A 108 23.26 -14.43 -0.91
C GLU A 108 24.09 -15.64 -1.33
N ILE A 109 25.30 -15.38 -1.84
CA ILE A 109 26.29 -16.41 -2.17
C ILE A 109 27.31 -16.42 -1.03
N SER A 110 27.37 -17.51 -0.27
CA SER A 110 28.39 -17.75 0.76
C SER A 110 29.29 -18.91 0.36
N GLU A 111 30.58 -18.79 0.70
CA GLU A 111 31.51 -19.90 0.59
C GLU A 111 31.29 -20.87 1.76
N PRO A 112 31.36 -22.19 1.55
CA PRO A 112 31.19 -23.15 2.63
C PRO A 112 32.36 -23.05 3.62
N GLU A 113 32.03 -23.11 4.91
CA GLU A 113 33.05 -23.17 5.98
C GLU A 113 33.67 -24.58 6.05
N GLU A 114 35.00 -24.64 6.05
CA GLU A 114 35.74 -25.89 6.23
C GLU A 114 35.56 -26.39 7.67
N ILE A 115 34.82 -27.49 7.85
CA ILE A 115 34.67 -28.14 9.16
C ILE A 115 35.86 -29.09 9.38
N ARG A 116 36.79 -28.68 10.24
CA ARG A 116 37.85 -29.56 10.76
C ARG A 116 37.41 -30.18 12.08
N THR A 117 36.65 -31.27 11.99
CA THR A 117 36.29 -32.08 13.16
C THR A 117 37.07 -33.39 13.17
N GLU A 118 37.49 -33.82 14.36
CA GLU A 118 38.06 -35.15 14.52
C GLU A 118 36.94 -36.19 14.37
N VAL A 119 37.06 -37.04 13.34
CA VAL A 119 36.09 -38.12 13.11
C VAL A 119 36.42 -39.28 14.06
N ILE A 120 35.66 -39.37 15.15
CA ILE A 120 35.72 -40.51 16.07
C ILE A 120 34.83 -41.61 15.50
N ILE A 121 35.44 -42.63 14.90
CA ILE A 121 34.71 -43.84 14.47
C ILE A 121 34.52 -44.73 15.70
N HIS A 122 33.28 -44.86 16.15
CA HIS A 122 32.94 -45.77 17.24
C HIS A 122 33.21 -47.23 16.83
N ASP A 123 33.77 -48.00 17.76
CA ASP A 123 34.24 -49.37 17.51
C ASP A 123 33.11 -50.36 17.18
N ASP A 124 31.86 -50.03 17.53
CA ASP A 124 30.64 -50.79 17.19
C ASP A 124 30.26 -50.72 15.70
N LEU A 125 30.84 -49.77 14.95
CA LEU A 125 30.67 -49.62 13.51
C LEU A 125 31.83 -50.25 12.70
N LYS A 126 32.86 -50.78 13.36
CA LYS A 126 33.94 -51.52 12.70
C LYS A 126 33.53 -52.98 12.56
N ARG A 127 33.44 -53.43 11.30
CA ARG A 127 33.02 -54.79 10.93
C ARG A 127 34.03 -55.85 11.31
#